data_AF-A0A552AKF1-F1
#
_entry.id   AF-A0A552AKF1-F1
#
_cell.length_a   1.000
_cell.length_b   1.000
_cell.length_c   1.000
_cell.angle_alpha   90.00
_cell.angle_beta   90.00
_cell.angle_gamma   90.00
#
_symmetry.space_group_name_H-M   'P 1'
#
loop_
_entity.id
_entity.type
_entity.pdbx_description
1 polymer ?
#
loop_
_entity_poly.entity_id
_entity_poly.type
_entity_poly.pdbx_seq_one_letter_code
_entity_poly.pdbx_strand_id
1 'polypeptide(L)' 'MLLKDIREARLSVGDVGTLVEKHQIEGLETGYSVEFFDRLGKTITVVTLPENSLRFPTHEDRP' A
#
# COMPACT_ATOMS: atom_id res chain seq x y z
N MET A 1 -3.68 0.36 -3.55
CA MET A 1 -4.32 -0.87 -3.07
C MET A 1 -3.35 -2.01 -3.16
N LEU A 2 -3.31 -2.86 -2.15
CA LEU A 2 -2.35 -3.95 -2.02
C LEU A 2 -2.76 -5.17 -2.86
N LEU A 3 -1.80 -5.77 -3.57
CA LEU A 3 -2.03 -6.91 -4.47
C LEU A 3 -1.72 -8.28 -3.86
N LYS A 4 -1.08 -8.32 -2.69
CA LYS A 4 -0.66 -9.54 -2.01
C LYS A 4 -0.68 -9.35 -0.50
N ASP A 5 -0.92 -10.41 0.25
CA ASP A 5 -0.86 -10.34 1.71
C ASP A 5 0.55 -10.01 2.21
N ILE A 6 0.61 -9.24 3.30
CA ILE A 6 1.85 -8.92 4.02
C ILE A 6 1.61 -9.25 5.48
N ARG A 7 1.95 -10.49 5.86
CA ARG A 7 1.61 -11.08 7.15
C ARG A 7 2.27 -10.34 8.31
N GLU A 8 3.51 -9.89 8.12
CA GLU A 8 4.30 -9.16 9.11
C GLU A 8 3.65 -7.83 9.47
N ALA A 9 2.99 -7.20 8.48
CA ALA A 9 2.27 -5.95 8.63
C ALA A 9 0.77 -6.11 8.92
N ARG A 10 0.27 -7.36 8.99
CA ARG A 10 -1.15 -7.70 9.12
C ARG A 10 -2.02 -7.07 8.04
N LEU A 11 -1.49 -6.96 6.82
CA LEU A 11 -2.20 -6.43 5.67
C LEU A 11 -2.65 -7.57 4.77
N SER A 12 -3.86 -7.43 4.23
CA SER A 12 -4.46 -8.38 3.29
C SER A 12 -4.57 -7.78 1.89
N VAL A 13 -4.60 -8.63 0.87
CA VAL A 13 -4.93 -8.19 -0.49
C VAL A 13 -6.24 -7.38 -0.49
N GLY A 14 -6.23 -6.27 -1.25
CA GLY A 14 -7.35 -5.34 -1.28
C GLY A 14 -7.27 -4.21 -0.26
N ASP A 15 -6.37 -4.27 0.73
CA ASP A 15 -6.19 -3.16 1.66
C ASP A 15 -5.81 -1.87 0.89
N VAL A 16 -6.50 -0.79 1.24
CA VAL A 16 -6.31 0.54 0.64
C VAL A 16 -5.53 1.39 1.64
N GLY A 17 -4.47 2.01 1.14
CA GLY A 17 -3.64 2.93 1.90
C GLY A 17 -3.31 4.18 1.07
N THR A 18 -2.76 5.17 1.76
CA THR A 18 -2.32 6.44 1.18
C THR A 18 -0.82 6.40 0.93
N LEU A 19 -0.40 6.78 -0.27
CA LEU A 19 1.01 6.95 -0.60
C LEU A 19 1.53 8.19 0.12
N VAL A 20 2.52 8.02 1.00
CA VAL A 20 3.12 9.12 1.76
C VAL A 20 4.50 9.50 1.24
N GLU A 21 5.19 8.58 0.59
CA GLU A 21 6.53 8.82 0.04
C GLU A 21 6.81 7.95 -1.19
N LYS A 22 7.56 8.50 -2.16
CA LYS A 22 8.07 7.78 -3.33
C LYS A 22 9.59 7.62 -3.21
N HIS A 23 10.06 6.40 -3.34
CA HIS A 23 11.47 6.02 -3.36
C HIS A 23 11.87 5.66 -4.78
N GLN A 24 12.62 6.55 -5.45
CA GLN A 24 13.11 6.30 -6.80
C GLN A 24 14.63 6.30 -6.81
N ILE A 25 15.22 5.15 -7.10
CA ILE A 25 16.66 4.95 -7.23
C ILE A 25 16.92 4.41 -8.63
N GLU A 26 17.87 5.02 -9.34
CA GLU A 26 18.20 4.60 -10.70
C GLU A 26 18.64 3.13 -10.75
N GLY A 27 18.05 2.35 -11.66
CA GLY A 27 18.33 0.92 -11.81
C GLY A 27 17.60 0.00 -10.82
N LEU A 28 16.81 0.53 -9.89
CA LEU A 28 15.95 -0.25 -9.00
C LEU A 28 14.46 0.02 -9.29
N GLU A 29 13.60 -0.93 -8.90
CA GLU A 29 12.16 -0.72 -8.94
C GLU A 29 11.75 0.42 -7.99
N THR A 30 10.78 1.23 -8.42
CA THR A 30 10.23 2.28 -7.57
C THR A 30 9.62 1.66 -6.31
N GLY A 31 10.01 2.18 -5.14
CA GLY A 31 9.38 1.87 -3.87
C GLY A 31 8.41 2.97 -3.46
N TYR A 32 7.43 2.63 -2.62
CA TYR A 32 6.50 3.58 -2.04
C TYR A 32 6.33 3.28 -0.56
N SER A 33 6.41 4.32 0.28
CA SER A 33 5.90 4.24 1.65
C SER A 33 4.39 4.44 1.59
N VAL A 34 3.63 3.46 2.07
CA VAL A 34 2.17 3.48 2.09
C VAL A 34 1.69 3.40 3.53
N GLU A 35 0.86 4.35 3.92
CA GLU A 35 0.18 4.38 5.21
C GLU A 35 -1.18 3.69 5.10
N PHE A 36 -1.42 2.72 5.98
CA PHE A 36 -2.68 1.98 6.08
C PHE A 36 -3.43 2.37 7.34
N PHE A 37 -4.75 2.51 7.22
CA PHE A 37 -5.63 2.98 8.29
C PHE A 37 -6.72 1.96 8.59
N ASP A 38 -7.20 1.95 9.83
CA ASP A 38 -8.42 1.23 10.17
C ASP A 38 -9.68 1.99 9.71
N ARG A 39 -10.85 1.39 9.96
CA ARG A 39 -12.15 1.97 9.59
C ARG A 39 -12.48 3.27 10.34
N LEU A 40 -11.74 3.60 11.40
CA LEU A 40 -11.89 4.82 12.18
C LEU A 40 -10.88 5.90 11.75
N GLY A 41 -10.06 5.62 10.73
CA GLY A 41 -9.04 6.55 10.23
C GLY A 41 -7.76 6.57 11.06
N LYS A 42 -7.58 5.61 11.97
CA LYS A 42 -6.35 5.49 12.75
C LYS A 42 -5.30 4.73 11.95
N THR A 43 -4.09 5.26 11.89
CA THR A 43 -2.94 4.58 11.29
C THR A 43 -2.69 3.23 11.99
N ILE A 44 -2.71 2.16 11.21
CA ILE A 44 -2.33 0.82 11.63
C ILE A 44 -0.82 0.64 11.46
N THR A 45 -0.30 0.99 10.28
CA THR A 45 1.10 0.79 9.91
C THR A 45 1.51 1.64 8.71
N VAL A 46 2.81 1.86 8.56
CA VAL A 46 3.43 2.40 7.35
C VAL A 46 4.44 1.39 6.85
N VAL A 47 4.31 0.98 5.58
CA VAL A 47 5.19 -0.03 4.96
C VAL A 47 5.78 0.47 3.66
N THR A 48 7.05 0.15 3.42
CA THR A 48 7.71 0.40 2.13
C THR A 48 7.51 -0.80 1.22
N LEU A 49 6.88 -0.58 0.07
CA LEU A 49 6.50 -1.62 -0.88
C LEU A 49 7.02 -1.31 -2.28
N PRO A 50 7.42 -2.32 -3.07
CA PRO A 50 7.71 -2.12 -4.48
C PRO A 50 6.44 -1.80 -5.25
N GLU A 51 6.59 -1.04 -6.33
CA GLU A 51 5.51 -0.63 -7.23
C GLU A 51 4.63 -1.80 -7.70
N ASN A 52 5.22 -2.95 -8.04
CA ASN A 52 4.48 -4.15 -8.46
C ASN A 52 3.54 -4.75 -7.40
N SER A 53 3.65 -4.32 -6.14
CA SER A 53 2.80 -4.79 -5.05
C SER A 53 1.56 -3.93 -4.88
N LEU A 54 1.45 -2.85 -5.66
CA LEU A 54 0.39 -1.85 -5.57
C LEU A 54 -0.33 -1.68 -6.91
N ARG A 55 -1.62 -1.40 -6.84
CA ARG A 55 -2.37 -0.79 -7.94
C ARG A 55 -3.22 0.37 -7.46
N PHE A 56 -3.61 1.25 -8.38
CA PHE A 56 -4.65 2.22 -8.08
C PHE A 56 -5.99 1.51 -7.87
N PRO A 57 -6.77 1.89 -6.84
CA PRO A 57 -8.15 1.43 -6.70
C PRO A 57 -8.97 1.86 -7.91
N THR A 58 -9.88 1.00 -8.34
CA THR A 58 -10.85 1.25 -9.41
C THR A 58 -12.24 1.49 -8.83
N HIS A 59 -13.22 1.82 -9.68
CA HIS A 59 -14.60 1.98 -9.22
C HIS A 59 -15.20 0.67 -8.68
N GLU A 60 -14.74 -0.49 -9.15
CA GLU A 60 -15.23 -1.80 -8.69
C GLU A 60 -14.78 -2.15 -7.26
N ASP A 61 -13.76 -1.46 -6.75
CA ASP A 61 -13.25 -1.64 -5.38
C ASP A 61 -14.01 -0.80 -4.34
N ARG A 62 -14.96 0.04 -4.78
CA ARG A 62 -15.81 0.85 -3.90
C ARG A 62 -17.07 0.05 -3.54
N PRO A 63 -17.45 -0.03 -2.25
CA PRO A 63 -18.73 -0.62 -1.84
C PRO A 63 -19.94 0.20 -2.30
#